data_AF-A0A9P9FXX8-F1
#
_entry.id   AF-A0A9P9FXX8-F1
#
_cell.length_a   1.000
_cell.length_b   1.000
_cell.length_c   1.000
_cell.angle_alpha   90.00
_cell.angle_beta   90.00
_cell.angle_gamma   90.00
#
_symmetry.space_group_name_H-M   'P 1'
#
loop_
_entity.id
_entity.type
_entity.pdbx_description
1 polymer ?
#
loop_
_entity_poly.entity_id
_entity_poly.type
_entity_poly.pdbx_seq_one_letter_code
_entity_poly.pdbx_strand_id
1 'polypeptide(L)'
;MTLIRTRYDVDTDGLTISCKSHEFNIPAHPTTEWLKSNTKLEKAGIWGEQTDAWEYPTSLTQPISDFLNTDVRLVYKGPTPRILRGCGSPKLLGRTEATKFADMMPILVGSLASIGELNERLIQAGENEIDIERFRPNIIIRGGGEPWTEDSWKALRINEGEGSLDLDVVSRCLRCQVPNVDPETADKHPRQPWNQLVKYRRIDPGLKFKPSFGMLCVPRTEGLVTVGMKFNVTATTNDHFFINPMK
;
A
#
# COMPACT_ATOMS: atom_id res chain seq x y z
N MET A 1 -13.40 14.47 14.23
CA MET A 1 -12.87 13.24 13.58
C MET A 1 -12.72 13.51 12.10
N THR A 2 -11.48 13.51 11.62
CA THR A 2 -11.08 13.96 10.27
C THR A 2 -11.01 12.81 9.27
N LEU A 3 -11.61 11.66 9.58
CA LEU A 3 -11.33 10.43 8.86
C LEU A 3 -12.58 9.73 8.39
N ILE A 4 -12.47 9.24 7.15
CA ILE A 4 -13.25 8.13 6.66
C ILE A 4 -12.65 6.88 7.29
N ARG A 5 -13.41 6.21 8.15
CA ARG A 5 -12.99 4.95 8.77
C ARG A 5 -13.61 3.79 8.01
N THR A 6 -12.85 2.71 7.89
CA THR A 6 -13.31 1.48 7.24
C THR A 6 -13.20 0.32 8.21
N ARG A 7 -14.24 -0.51 8.29
CA ARG A 7 -14.23 -1.76 9.05
C ARG A 7 -14.67 -2.90 8.13
N TYR A 8 -13.82 -3.91 8.02
CA TYR A 8 -14.15 -5.15 7.34
C TYR A 8 -14.74 -6.15 8.34
N ASP A 9 -15.85 -6.77 7.95
CA ASP A 9 -16.53 -7.82 8.68
C ASP A 9 -16.41 -9.12 7.85
N VAL A 10 -15.66 -10.08 8.38
CA VAL A 10 -15.35 -11.33 7.69
C VAL A 10 -16.55 -12.28 7.59
N ASP A 11 -17.47 -12.22 8.54
CA ASP A 11 -18.62 -13.13 8.60
C ASP A 11 -19.68 -12.73 7.56
N THR A 12 -19.79 -11.43 7.27
CA THR A 12 -20.74 -10.87 6.31
C THR A 12 -20.11 -10.49 4.97
N ASP A 13 -18.78 -10.59 4.84
CA ASP A 13 -18.01 -9.97 3.75
C ASP A 13 -18.37 -8.49 3.55
N GLY A 14 -18.61 -7.78 4.66
CA GLY A 14 -19.09 -6.40 4.66
C GLY A 14 -17.96 -5.40 4.84
N LEU A 15 -17.92 -4.35 4.02
CA LEU A 15 -17.10 -3.16 4.23
C LEU A 15 -17.98 -2.02 4.73
N THR A 16 -17.84 -1.70 6.01
CA THR A 16 -18.46 -0.53 6.62
C THR A 16 -17.58 0.68 6.40
N ILE A 17 -18.15 1.77 5.90
CA ILE A 17 -17.48 3.05 5.65
C ILE A 17 -18.20 4.12 6.47
N SER A 18 -17.46 4.79 7.35
CA SER A 18 -18.02 5.77 8.30
C SER A 18 -17.31 7.12 8.14
N CYS A 19 -18.08 8.20 8.01
CA CYS A 19 -17.60 9.58 7.96
C CYS A 19 -18.47 10.48 8.87
N LYS A 20 -17.87 10.99 9.96
CA LYS A 20 -18.59 11.70 11.05
C LYS A 20 -19.80 10.89 11.56
N SER A 21 -21.01 11.37 11.33
CA SER A 21 -22.29 10.76 11.75
C SER A 21 -22.93 9.87 10.68
N HIS A 22 -22.30 9.73 9.51
CA HIS A 22 -22.81 8.90 8.43
C HIS A 22 -22.02 7.60 8.37
N GLU A 23 -22.73 6.49 8.26
CA GLU A 23 -22.16 5.16 8.10
C GLU A 23 -23.00 4.41 7.07
N PHE A 24 -22.34 3.70 6.17
CA PHE A 24 -22.99 2.81 5.24
C PHE A 24 -22.13 1.55 5.03
N ASN A 25 -22.80 0.48 4.58
CA ASN A 25 -22.17 -0.80 4.33
C ASN A 25 -22.32 -1.18 2.86
N ILE A 26 -21.24 -1.72 2.29
CA ILE A 26 -21.19 -2.31 0.96
C ILE A 26 -20.52 -3.69 1.06
N PRO A 27 -20.75 -4.62 0.12
CA PRO A 27 -19.95 -5.83 0.07
C PRO A 27 -18.48 -5.49 -0.15
N ALA A 28 -17.57 -6.16 0.56
CA ALA A 28 -16.13 -5.99 0.41
C ALA A 28 -15.62 -6.67 -0.87
N HIS A 29 -16.19 -7.83 -1.22
CA HIS A 29 -15.92 -8.55 -2.46
C HIS A 29 -17.21 -8.79 -3.27
N PRO A 30 -17.84 -7.72 -3.80
CA PRO A 30 -19.09 -7.85 -4.54
C PRO A 30 -18.90 -8.67 -5.83
N THR A 31 -19.91 -9.45 -6.18
CA THR A 31 -19.94 -10.15 -7.47
C THR A 31 -20.10 -9.16 -8.63
N THR A 32 -19.75 -9.59 -9.84
CA THR A 32 -19.91 -8.76 -11.04
C THR A 32 -21.38 -8.40 -11.28
N GLU A 33 -22.30 -9.33 -11.02
CA GLU A 33 -23.74 -9.13 -11.14
C GLU A 33 -24.22 -8.07 -10.15
N TRP A 34 -23.77 -8.15 -8.89
CA TRP A 34 -24.09 -7.16 -7.88
C TRP A 34 -23.60 -5.77 -8.30
N LEU A 35 -22.36 -5.67 -8.79
CA LEU A 35 -21.80 -4.40 -9.26
C LEU A 35 -22.64 -3.82 -10.42
N LYS A 36 -22.96 -4.62 -11.44
CA LYS A 36 -23.79 -4.17 -12.57
C LYS A 36 -25.15 -3.63 -12.15
N SER A 37 -25.74 -4.19 -11.09
CA SER A 37 -27.06 -3.77 -10.58
C SER A 37 -27.02 -2.57 -9.64
N ASN A 38 -25.89 -2.32 -8.96
CA ASN A 38 -25.79 -1.33 -7.88
C ASN A 38 -24.81 -0.18 -8.18
N THR A 39 -24.08 -0.25 -9.27
CA THR A 39 -23.03 0.72 -9.65
C THR A 39 -23.07 0.98 -11.15
N LYS A 40 -22.32 1.98 -11.61
CA LYS A 40 -22.14 2.27 -13.04
C LYS A 40 -20.68 2.11 -13.43
N LEU A 41 -20.41 1.43 -14.55
CA LEU A 41 -19.04 1.32 -15.04
C LEU A 41 -18.61 2.64 -15.69
N GLU A 42 -17.56 3.24 -15.15
CA GLU A 42 -17.02 4.53 -15.58
C GLU A 42 -15.51 4.43 -15.86
N LYS A 43 -14.98 5.46 -16.54
CA LYS A 43 -13.54 5.61 -16.73
C LYS A 43 -12.94 6.40 -15.57
N ALA A 44 -11.77 5.97 -15.13
CA ALA A 44 -10.98 6.65 -14.11
C ALA A 44 -9.53 6.83 -14.57
N GLY A 45 -8.88 7.87 -14.06
CA GLY A 45 -7.45 8.11 -14.27
C GLY A 45 -6.65 7.85 -13.00
N ILE A 46 -5.54 7.12 -13.11
CA ILE A 46 -4.62 6.90 -12.00
C ILE A 46 -3.18 6.93 -12.49
N TRP A 47 -2.36 7.81 -11.92
CA TRP A 47 -0.94 7.99 -12.32
C TRP A 47 -0.73 8.15 -13.84
N GLY A 48 -1.64 8.87 -14.50
CA GLY A 48 -1.61 9.09 -15.95
C GLY A 48 -2.11 7.90 -16.80
N GLU A 49 -2.55 6.80 -16.18
CA GLU A 49 -3.13 5.65 -16.85
C GLU A 49 -4.66 5.67 -16.75
N GLN A 50 -5.32 5.33 -17.86
CA GLN A 50 -6.77 5.14 -17.89
C GLN A 50 -7.11 3.73 -17.40
N THR A 51 -8.10 3.63 -16.53
CA THR A 51 -8.65 2.36 -16.04
C THR A 51 -10.16 2.46 -15.93
N ASP A 52 -10.80 1.36 -15.61
CA ASP A 52 -12.23 1.30 -15.33
C ASP A 52 -12.51 1.19 -13.83
N ALA A 53 -13.65 1.75 -13.43
CA ALA A 53 -14.11 1.73 -12.06
C ALA A 53 -15.63 1.67 -12.02
N TRP A 54 -16.17 0.85 -11.13
CA TRP A 54 -17.58 0.78 -10.79
C TRP A 54 -17.92 1.91 -9.81
N GLU A 55 -18.55 2.97 -10.30
CA GLU A 55 -18.96 4.12 -9.50
C GLU A 55 -20.23 3.80 -8.69
N TYR A 56 -20.13 3.98 -7.37
CA TYR A 56 -21.28 3.88 -6.49
C TYR A 56 -22.19 5.11 -6.63
N PRO A 57 -23.52 4.97 -6.48
CA PRO A 57 -24.46 6.05 -6.72
C PRO A 57 -24.21 7.25 -5.80
N THR A 58 -24.53 8.45 -6.28
CA THR A 58 -24.42 9.69 -5.50
C THR A 58 -25.17 9.61 -4.18
N SER A 59 -26.34 8.96 -4.13
CA SER A 59 -27.11 8.78 -2.89
C SER A 59 -26.32 8.04 -1.78
N LEU A 60 -25.39 7.16 -2.15
CA LEU A 60 -24.51 6.47 -1.20
C LEU A 60 -23.27 7.31 -0.84
N THR A 61 -22.73 8.06 -1.81
CA THR A 61 -21.41 8.71 -1.70
C THR A 61 -21.46 10.18 -1.32
N GLN A 62 -22.62 10.84 -1.42
CA GLN A 62 -22.82 12.24 -1.06
C GLN A 62 -22.31 12.59 0.35
N PRO A 63 -22.51 11.76 1.39
CA PRO A 63 -21.95 12.05 2.72
C PRO A 63 -20.43 12.18 2.74
N ILE A 64 -19.71 11.46 1.85
CA ILE A 64 -18.26 11.58 1.72
C ILE A 64 -17.90 12.91 1.06
N SER A 65 -18.62 13.32 0.02
CA SER A 65 -18.43 14.61 -0.64
C SER A 65 -18.67 15.78 0.33
N ASP A 66 -19.75 15.71 1.11
CA ASP A 66 -20.09 16.72 2.12
C ASP A 66 -19.03 16.77 3.22
N PHE A 67 -18.51 15.61 3.63
CA PHE A 67 -17.46 15.50 4.62
C PHE A 67 -16.14 16.14 4.14
N LEU A 68 -15.74 15.88 2.89
CA LEU A 68 -14.50 16.39 2.29
C LEU A 68 -14.66 17.80 1.70
N ASN A 69 -15.87 18.35 1.67
CA ASN A 69 -16.22 19.60 0.99
C ASN A 69 -15.67 19.63 -0.45
N THR A 70 -15.76 18.49 -1.15
CA THR A 70 -15.23 18.27 -2.50
C THR A 70 -16.14 17.27 -3.18
N ASP A 71 -16.52 17.50 -4.43
CA ASP A 71 -17.31 16.51 -5.19
C ASP A 71 -16.43 15.29 -5.49
N VAL A 72 -16.72 14.19 -4.80
CA VAL A 72 -16.00 12.92 -4.95
C VAL A 72 -16.98 11.76 -5.12
N ARG A 73 -16.46 10.64 -5.61
CA ARG A 73 -17.20 9.38 -5.70
C ARG A 73 -16.39 8.25 -5.11
N LEU A 74 -17.07 7.35 -4.43
CA LEU A 74 -16.51 6.04 -4.12
C LEU A 74 -16.61 5.18 -5.37
N VAL A 75 -15.55 4.45 -5.67
CA VAL A 75 -15.51 3.53 -6.80
C VAL A 75 -14.91 2.18 -6.39
N TYR A 76 -15.40 1.10 -6.97
CA TYR A 76 -14.77 -0.22 -6.91
C TYR A 76 -13.98 -0.47 -8.19
N LYS A 77 -12.88 -1.23 -8.13
CA LYS A 77 -12.05 -1.46 -9.31
C LYS A 77 -12.85 -2.21 -10.40
N GLY A 78 -12.83 -1.69 -11.63
CA GLY A 78 -13.48 -2.32 -12.77
C GLY A 78 -12.76 -3.59 -13.28
N PRO A 79 -13.36 -4.30 -14.24
CA PRO A 79 -12.88 -5.61 -14.70
C PRO A 79 -11.55 -5.55 -15.47
N THR A 80 -11.17 -4.42 -16.08
CA THR A 80 -9.95 -4.32 -16.89
C THR A 80 -8.70 -4.38 -15.99
N PRO A 81 -7.84 -5.40 -16.10
CA PRO A 81 -6.65 -5.49 -15.25
C PRO A 81 -5.72 -4.31 -15.46
N ARG A 82 -5.20 -3.72 -14.37
CA ARG A 82 -4.11 -2.74 -14.45
C ARG A 82 -2.78 -3.46 -14.32
N ILE A 83 -2.19 -3.80 -15.45
CA ILE A 83 -0.94 -4.58 -15.52
C ILE A 83 0.20 -3.82 -14.85
N LEU A 84 1.01 -4.53 -14.06
CA LEU A 84 2.18 -3.96 -13.42
C LEU A 84 3.17 -3.40 -14.44
N ARG A 85 3.80 -2.28 -14.09
CA ARG A 85 4.80 -1.56 -14.89
C ARG A 85 6.07 -1.33 -14.08
N GLY A 86 7.10 -0.75 -14.71
CA GLY A 86 8.38 -0.48 -14.04
C GLY A 86 9.01 -1.77 -13.50
N CYS A 87 9.40 -1.77 -12.21
CA CYS A 87 10.00 -2.92 -11.54
C CYS A 87 9.14 -4.20 -11.57
N GLY A 88 7.83 -4.08 -11.73
CA GLY A 88 6.88 -5.21 -11.78
C GLY A 88 6.44 -5.56 -13.19
N SER A 89 7.05 -4.96 -14.22
CA SER A 89 6.66 -5.20 -15.61
C SER A 89 6.80 -6.68 -15.99
N PRO A 90 5.94 -7.21 -16.89
CA PRO A 90 6.00 -8.62 -17.27
C PRO A 90 7.36 -9.06 -17.80
N LYS A 91 8.09 -8.17 -18.46
CA LYS A 91 9.45 -8.42 -18.97
C LYS A 91 10.45 -8.70 -17.85
N LEU A 92 10.36 -8.00 -16.72
CA LEU A 92 11.27 -8.16 -15.59
C LEU A 92 10.82 -9.27 -14.64
N LEU A 93 9.51 -9.37 -14.42
CA LEU A 93 8.92 -10.34 -13.52
C LEU A 93 8.87 -11.75 -14.13
N GLY A 94 8.90 -11.85 -15.46
CA GLY A 94 8.75 -13.10 -16.21
C GLY A 94 7.30 -13.63 -16.25
N ARG A 95 6.34 -12.87 -15.70
CA ARG A 95 4.91 -13.17 -15.69
C ARG A 95 4.08 -11.89 -15.67
N THR A 96 2.83 -11.98 -16.10
CA THR A 96 1.90 -10.87 -16.05
C THR A 96 1.16 -10.86 -14.73
N GLU A 97 1.28 -9.76 -14.00
CA GLU A 97 0.56 -9.50 -12.76
C GLU A 97 -0.14 -8.15 -12.85
N ALA A 98 -1.13 -7.93 -12.00
CA ALA A 98 -1.92 -6.71 -11.98
C ALA A 98 -2.08 -6.14 -10.56
N THR A 99 -2.46 -4.88 -10.50
CA THR A 99 -2.84 -4.20 -9.27
C THR A 99 -4.21 -3.52 -9.44
N LYS A 100 -4.84 -3.13 -8.32
CA LYS A 100 -6.15 -2.45 -8.33
C LYS A 100 -6.00 -0.95 -8.40
N PHE A 101 -5.90 -0.25 -7.26
CA PHE A 101 -5.66 1.20 -7.19
C PHE A 101 -4.36 1.55 -6.47
N ALA A 102 -3.55 0.57 -6.04
CA ALA A 102 -2.27 0.83 -5.40
C ALA A 102 -1.24 1.44 -6.36
N ASP A 103 -0.39 2.34 -5.86
CA ASP A 103 0.49 3.17 -6.71
C ASP A 103 1.45 2.37 -7.61
N MET A 104 1.99 1.27 -7.10
CA MET A 104 2.96 0.46 -7.84
C MET A 104 2.65 -1.03 -7.70
N MET A 105 3.05 -1.65 -6.58
CA MET A 105 2.92 -3.09 -6.36
C MET A 105 1.74 -3.40 -5.43
N PRO A 106 1.15 -4.61 -5.52
CA PRO A 106 0.00 -4.99 -4.71
C PRO A 106 0.33 -5.13 -3.22
N ILE A 107 1.60 -5.39 -2.87
CA ILE A 107 2.03 -5.62 -1.49
C ILE A 107 3.22 -4.72 -1.16
N LEU A 108 3.16 -4.08 0.00
CA LEU A 108 4.28 -3.41 0.65
C LEU A 108 4.58 -4.11 1.98
N VAL A 109 5.83 -4.55 2.14
CA VAL A 109 6.34 -5.12 3.40
C VAL A 109 7.11 -4.03 4.16
N GLY A 110 6.82 -3.86 5.44
CA GLY A 110 7.49 -2.91 6.35
C GLY A 110 8.02 -3.59 7.60
N SER A 111 9.17 -3.15 8.10
CA SER A 111 9.85 -3.72 9.26
C SER A 111 9.65 -2.88 10.52
N LEU A 112 9.28 -3.53 11.63
CA LEU A 112 9.21 -2.88 12.95
C LEU A 112 10.58 -2.43 13.46
N ALA A 113 11.66 -3.15 13.12
CA ALA A 113 13.02 -2.73 13.49
C ALA A 113 13.41 -1.43 12.76
N SER A 114 13.06 -1.32 11.47
CA SER A 114 13.37 -0.16 10.65
C SER A 114 12.61 1.10 11.05
N ILE A 115 11.32 0.98 11.41
CA ILE A 115 10.58 2.13 11.96
C ILE A 115 11.10 2.54 13.35
N GLY A 116 11.52 1.58 14.17
CA GLY A 116 12.16 1.85 15.46
C GLY A 116 13.41 2.70 15.30
N GLU A 117 14.31 2.31 14.39
CA GLU A 117 15.53 3.08 14.10
C GLU A 117 15.24 4.48 13.55
N LEU A 118 14.24 4.61 12.67
CA LEU A 118 13.79 5.92 12.20
C LEU A 118 13.26 6.79 13.36
N ASN A 119 12.49 6.20 14.28
CA ASN A 119 11.96 6.89 15.44
C ASN A 119 13.06 7.36 16.40
N GLU A 120 14.09 6.54 16.65
CA GLU A 120 15.27 6.96 17.42
C GLU A 120 15.92 8.20 16.79
N ARG A 121 16.06 8.22 15.46
CA ARG A 121 16.59 9.37 14.73
C ARG A 121 15.70 10.60 14.77
N LEU A 122 14.37 10.42 14.81
CA LEU A 122 13.40 11.51 14.94
C LEU A 122 13.47 12.13 16.34
N ILE A 123 13.51 11.30 17.38
CA ILE A 123 13.68 11.74 18.77
C ILE A 123 14.98 12.53 18.93
N GLN A 124 16.10 12.03 18.39
CA GLN A 124 17.38 12.74 18.40
C GLN A 124 17.33 14.09 17.68
N ALA A 125 16.42 14.25 16.71
CA ALA A 125 16.17 15.49 15.99
C ALA A 125 15.14 16.42 16.66
N GLY A 126 14.63 16.05 17.85
CA GLY A 126 13.65 16.82 18.61
C GLY A 126 12.20 16.64 18.13
N GLU A 127 11.92 15.56 17.41
CA GLU A 127 10.61 15.24 16.85
C GLU A 127 9.96 14.08 17.62
N ASN A 128 8.64 13.93 17.54
CA ASN A 128 7.95 12.79 18.14
C ASN A 128 8.13 11.51 17.32
N GLU A 129 7.97 10.36 17.96
CA GLU A 129 7.83 9.08 17.28
C GLU A 129 6.61 9.06 16.37
N ILE A 130 6.68 8.21 15.35
CA ILE A 130 5.60 8.00 14.41
C ILE A 130 5.29 6.51 14.23
N ASP A 131 4.03 6.23 13.92
CA ASP A 131 3.56 4.88 13.65
C ASP A 131 3.90 4.42 12.22
N ILE A 132 4.08 3.11 12.06
CA ILE A 132 4.44 2.51 10.76
C ILE A 132 3.30 2.64 9.72
N GLU A 133 2.08 2.83 10.18
CA GLU A 133 0.85 3.06 9.42
C GLU A 133 0.98 4.26 8.47
N ARG A 134 1.80 5.26 8.83
CA ARG A 134 2.14 6.40 7.95
C ARG A 134 2.81 5.96 6.64
N PHE A 135 3.49 4.82 6.65
CA PHE A 135 4.13 4.22 5.47
C PHE A 135 3.20 3.26 4.70
N ARG A 136 2.01 2.98 5.25
CA ARG A 136 0.95 2.16 4.64
C ARG A 136 1.40 0.75 4.19
N PRO A 137 2.23 0.01 4.97
CA PRO A 137 2.55 -1.37 4.63
C PRO A 137 1.30 -2.26 4.70
N ASN A 138 1.26 -3.29 3.87
CA ASN A 138 0.25 -4.35 3.95
C ASN A 138 0.66 -5.43 4.94
N ILE A 139 1.96 -5.73 5.00
CA ILE A 139 2.54 -6.75 5.87
C ILE A 139 3.60 -6.08 6.74
N ILE A 140 3.37 -6.11 8.05
CA ILE A 140 4.32 -5.61 9.04
C ILE A 140 4.99 -6.80 9.69
N ILE A 141 6.31 -6.80 9.71
CA ILE A 141 7.10 -7.88 10.30
C ILE A 141 7.81 -7.42 11.57
N ARG A 142 7.88 -8.33 12.54
CA ARG A 142 8.64 -8.17 13.79
C ARG A 142 10.04 -8.81 13.73
N GLY A 143 10.30 -9.66 12.74
CA GLY A 143 11.58 -10.33 12.52
C GLY A 143 12.39 -9.75 11.36
N GLY A 144 13.61 -10.24 11.13
CA GLY A 144 14.51 -9.77 10.07
C GLY A 144 15.91 -9.38 10.55
N GLY A 145 16.15 -9.40 11.86
CA GLY A 145 17.43 -9.00 12.45
C GLY A 145 17.50 -7.48 12.64
N GLU A 146 18.63 -6.89 12.26
CA GLU A 146 18.90 -5.46 12.40
C GLU A 146 17.96 -4.60 11.54
N PRO A 147 17.76 -3.31 11.90
CA PRO A 147 17.07 -2.35 11.04
C PRO A 147 17.62 -2.37 9.60
N TRP A 148 16.73 -2.21 8.63
CA TRP A 148 17.02 -2.07 7.20
C TRP A 148 17.53 -3.33 6.47
N THR A 149 17.57 -4.49 7.11
CA THR A 149 17.97 -5.74 6.43
C THR A 149 17.04 -6.09 5.26
N GLU A 150 15.79 -5.59 5.27
CA GLU A 150 14.82 -5.76 4.20
C GLU A 150 15.27 -5.18 2.86
N ASP A 151 16.19 -4.21 2.87
CA ASP A 151 16.74 -3.58 1.66
C ASP A 151 17.48 -4.55 0.74
N SER A 152 17.79 -5.75 1.25
CA SER A 152 18.51 -6.81 0.53
C SER A 152 17.59 -7.95 0.08
N TRP A 153 16.32 -7.97 0.44
CA TRP A 153 15.47 -9.14 0.17
C TRP A 153 15.08 -9.21 -1.29
N LYS A 154 15.19 -10.41 -1.88
CA LYS A 154 14.82 -10.68 -3.27
C LYS A 154 13.55 -11.52 -3.35
N ALA A 155 13.38 -12.47 -2.44
CA ALA A 155 12.20 -13.32 -2.37
C ALA A 155 11.87 -13.67 -0.93
N LEU A 156 10.58 -13.71 -0.63
CA LEU A 156 10.03 -13.97 0.70
C LEU A 156 9.05 -15.13 0.62
N ARG A 157 8.92 -15.85 1.72
CA ARG A 157 7.88 -16.86 1.93
C ARG A 157 7.20 -16.61 3.27
N ILE A 158 5.88 -16.58 3.25
CA ILE A 158 5.04 -16.52 4.45
C ILE A 158 4.36 -17.87 4.61
N ASN A 159 4.49 -18.44 5.81
CA ASN A 159 4.08 -19.80 6.15
C ASN A 159 4.88 -20.90 5.40
N GLU A 160 4.76 -22.15 5.84
CA GLU A 160 5.37 -23.32 5.19
C GLU A 160 4.29 -24.30 4.73
N GLY A 161 4.58 -25.05 3.67
CA GLY A 161 3.67 -26.08 3.15
C GLY A 161 2.53 -25.53 2.28
N GLU A 162 1.39 -26.23 2.32
CA GLU A 162 0.19 -25.89 1.57
C GLU A 162 -0.39 -24.55 2.07
N GLY A 163 -0.74 -23.66 1.13
CA GLY A 163 -1.19 -22.30 1.45
C GLY A 163 -0.07 -21.31 1.80
N SER A 164 1.20 -21.66 1.54
CA SER A 164 2.30 -20.68 1.64
C SER A 164 2.19 -19.58 0.59
N LEU A 165 2.48 -18.35 1.00
CA LEU A 165 2.50 -17.18 0.14
C LEU A 165 3.94 -16.83 -0.21
N ASP A 166 4.30 -17.03 -1.48
CA ASP A 166 5.58 -16.63 -2.03
C ASP A 166 5.50 -15.24 -2.64
N LEU A 167 6.47 -14.38 -2.31
CA LEU A 167 6.54 -13.00 -2.79
C LEU A 167 7.88 -12.74 -3.50
N ASP A 168 7.81 -12.13 -4.67
CA ASP A 168 8.96 -11.46 -5.28
C ASP A 168 9.11 -10.06 -4.69
N VAL A 169 10.29 -9.75 -4.17
CA VAL A 169 10.64 -8.38 -3.80
C VAL A 169 11.24 -7.71 -5.02
N VAL A 170 10.52 -6.73 -5.58
CA VAL A 170 10.87 -6.16 -6.88
C VAL A 170 11.57 -4.81 -6.78
N SER A 171 11.37 -4.07 -5.67
CA SER A 171 12.01 -2.78 -5.49
C SER A 171 11.90 -2.27 -4.05
N ARG A 172 12.82 -1.39 -3.68
CA ARG A 172 12.66 -0.55 -2.49
C ARG A 172 11.50 0.41 -2.70
N CYS A 173 10.67 0.60 -1.68
CA CYS A 173 9.57 1.56 -1.76
C CYS A 173 10.09 2.98 -1.60
N LEU A 174 10.24 3.68 -2.73
CA LEU A 174 10.55 5.10 -2.75
C LEU A 174 9.41 5.88 -2.13
N ARG A 175 9.74 6.74 -1.18
CA ARG A 175 8.74 7.49 -0.43
C ARG A 175 8.45 8.83 -1.09
N CYS A 176 7.27 9.34 -0.78
CA CYS A 176 6.86 10.73 -1.00
C CYS A 176 6.64 11.38 0.38
N GLN A 177 5.97 12.53 0.42
CA GLN A 177 5.66 13.23 1.68
C GLN A 177 4.35 12.75 2.34
N VAL A 178 3.66 11.75 1.78
CA VAL A 178 2.43 11.20 2.41
C VAL A 178 2.68 10.73 3.84
N PRO A 179 3.82 10.07 4.18
CA PRO A 179 4.11 9.72 5.58
C PRO A 179 4.22 10.90 6.54
N ASN A 180 4.27 12.15 6.06
CA ASN A 180 4.23 13.31 6.93
C ASN A 180 2.85 13.59 7.52
N VAL A 181 1.80 12.97 6.98
CA VAL A 181 0.42 13.15 7.43
C VAL A 181 0.16 12.22 8.62
N ASP A 182 -0.42 12.77 9.67
CA ASP A 182 -0.93 12.02 10.80
C ASP A 182 -2.23 11.31 10.40
N PRO A 183 -2.31 9.97 10.48
CA PRO A 183 -3.50 9.25 10.06
C PRO A 183 -4.68 9.45 11.01
N GLU A 184 -4.47 9.88 12.27
CA GLU A 184 -5.55 10.12 13.22
C GLU A 184 -6.09 11.55 13.17
N THR A 185 -5.20 12.54 12.99
CA THR A 185 -5.60 13.97 12.99
C THR A 185 -5.76 14.57 11.59
N ALA A 186 -5.14 13.96 10.58
CA ALA A 186 -4.92 14.49 9.23
C ALA A 186 -3.96 15.69 9.15
N ASP A 187 -3.26 16.02 10.24
CA ASP A 187 -2.27 17.10 10.23
C ASP A 187 -1.02 16.67 9.49
N LYS A 188 -0.57 17.52 8.56
CA LYS A 188 0.66 17.28 7.81
C LYS A 188 1.83 17.98 8.46
N HIS A 189 2.79 17.22 8.99
CA HIS A 189 4.06 17.79 9.43
C HIS A 189 4.78 18.42 8.23
N PRO A 190 5.30 19.66 8.34
CA PRO A 190 5.91 20.35 7.20
C PRO A 190 7.19 19.68 6.64
N ARG A 191 7.75 18.69 7.34
CA ARG A 191 9.11 18.19 7.14
C ARG A 191 9.29 16.71 7.42
N GLN A 192 8.75 16.17 8.51
CA GLN A 192 9.02 14.79 8.95
C GLN A 192 7.91 13.81 8.59
N PRO A 193 8.26 12.53 8.36
CA PRO A 193 9.60 11.94 8.42
C PRO A 193 10.42 12.12 7.14
N TRP A 194 9.86 12.78 6.12
CA TRP A 194 10.52 12.96 4.81
C TRP A 194 11.96 13.49 4.90
N ASN A 195 12.17 14.58 5.62
CA ASN A 195 13.49 15.20 5.75
C ASN A 195 14.48 14.28 6.45
N GLN A 196 14.07 13.59 7.52
CA GLN A 196 14.94 12.65 8.20
C GLN A 196 15.34 11.50 7.27
N LEU A 197 14.39 10.91 6.56
CA LEU A 197 14.66 9.86 5.57
C LEU A 197 15.60 10.33 4.46
N VAL A 198 15.43 11.54 3.91
CA VAL A 198 16.30 12.08 2.85
C VAL A 198 17.78 12.11 3.27
N LYS A 199 18.08 12.31 4.56
CA LYS A 199 19.47 12.38 5.05
C LYS A 199 20.25 11.09 4.84
N TYR A 200 19.60 9.92 4.93
CA TYR A 200 20.32 8.64 4.97
C TYR A 200 19.69 7.50 4.15
N ARG A 201 18.44 7.64 3.71
CA ARG A 201 17.68 6.57 3.01
C ARG A 201 17.59 6.75 1.50
N ARG A 202 18.37 7.67 0.90
CA ARG A 202 18.49 7.82 -0.56
C ARG A 202 19.44 6.77 -1.15
N ILE A 203 19.06 5.50 -0.97
CA ILE A 203 19.92 4.35 -1.24
C ILE A 203 19.64 3.65 -2.57
N ASP A 204 18.51 3.95 -3.21
CA ASP A 204 18.16 3.29 -4.46
C ASP A 204 18.87 3.93 -5.67
N PRO A 205 19.70 3.19 -6.42
CA PRO A 205 20.45 3.72 -7.56
C PRO A 205 19.55 4.17 -8.71
N GLY A 206 18.34 3.61 -8.84
CA GLY A 206 17.39 3.94 -9.91
C GLY A 206 16.73 5.31 -9.74
N LEU A 207 16.67 5.84 -8.51
CA LEU A 207 16.19 7.19 -8.26
C LEU A 207 16.79 7.84 -7.00
N LYS A 208 18.06 8.23 -7.10
CA LYS A 208 18.90 8.70 -5.98
C LYS A 208 18.40 9.92 -5.18
N PHE A 209 17.36 10.62 -5.63
CA PHE A 209 16.82 11.79 -4.92
C PHE A 209 15.61 11.47 -4.03
N LYS A 210 15.06 10.25 -4.10
CA LYS A 210 13.96 9.80 -3.24
C LYS A 210 14.51 8.87 -2.16
N PRO A 211 14.11 9.05 -0.88
CA PRO A 211 14.45 8.10 0.15
C PRO A 211 13.56 6.85 0.09
N SER A 212 14.01 5.76 0.69
CA SER A 212 13.32 4.47 0.71
C SER A 212 12.95 4.02 2.13
N PHE A 213 11.80 3.38 2.26
CA PHE A 213 11.39 2.66 3.48
C PHE A 213 10.52 1.47 3.09
N GLY A 214 10.81 0.25 3.55
CA GLY A 214 10.04 -0.94 3.18
C GLY A 214 10.18 -1.38 1.72
N MET A 215 9.62 -2.54 1.40
CA MET A 215 9.88 -3.27 0.16
C MET A 215 8.59 -3.55 -0.61
N LEU A 216 8.58 -3.19 -1.89
CA LEU A 216 7.49 -3.45 -2.82
C LEU A 216 7.58 -4.89 -3.32
N CYS A 217 6.48 -5.61 -3.19
CA CYS A 217 6.42 -7.04 -3.42
C CYS A 217 5.27 -7.42 -4.37
N VAL A 218 5.49 -8.49 -5.13
CA VAL A 218 4.49 -9.08 -6.04
C VAL A 218 4.29 -10.55 -5.66
N PRO A 219 3.07 -11.00 -5.35
CA PRO A 219 2.81 -12.40 -5.03
C PRO A 219 3.06 -13.31 -6.23
N ARG A 220 3.54 -14.53 -5.95
CA ARG A 220 3.68 -15.64 -6.92
C ARG A 220 2.57 -16.67 -6.76
N THR A 221 2.03 -16.78 -5.56
CA THR A 221 0.97 -17.70 -5.18
C THR A 221 -0.14 -16.94 -4.46
N GLU A 222 -1.32 -17.55 -4.37
CA GLU A 222 -2.35 -17.08 -3.47
C GLU A 222 -2.24 -17.83 -2.14
N GLY A 223 -2.54 -17.13 -1.04
CA GLY A 223 -2.49 -17.70 0.30
C GLY A 223 -3.13 -16.77 1.32
N LEU A 224 -3.73 -17.35 2.36
CA LEU A 224 -4.24 -16.60 3.49
C LEU A 224 -3.09 -16.22 4.41
N VAL A 225 -3.04 -14.96 4.81
CA VAL A 225 -2.05 -14.44 5.76
C VAL A 225 -2.76 -14.09 7.05
N THR A 226 -2.26 -14.61 8.17
CA THR A 226 -2.73 -14.25 9.50
C THR A 226 -1.58 -13.74 10.37
N VAL A 227 -1.92 -12.87 11.33
CA VAL A 227 -0.93 -12.38 12.29
C VAL A 227 -0.37 -13.56 13.08
N GLY A 228 0.97 -13.60 13.19
CA GLY A 228 1.70 -14.68 13.87
C GLY A 228 2.27 -15.74 12.92
N MET A 229 1.94 -15.71 11.63
CA MET A 229 2.60 -16.57 10.64
C MET A 229 4.10 -16.30 10.56
N LYS A 230 4.87 -17.37 10.31
CA LYS A 230 6.32 -17.28 10.13
C LYS A 230 6.65 -16.69 8.77
N PHE A 231 7.75 -15.94 8.77
CA PHE A 231 8.28 -15.25 7.61
C PHE A 231 9.72 -15.70 7.36
N ASN A 232 10.02 -16.07 6.11
CA ASN A 232 11.33 -16.55 5.68
C ASN A 232 11.82 -15.72 4.48
N VAL A 233 13.07 -15.29 4.54
CA VAL A 233 13.76 -14.70 3.37
C VAL A 233 14.37 -15.86 2.58
N THR A 234 13.87 -16.10 1.38
CA THR A 234 14.29 -17.25 0.54
C THR A 234 15.36 -16.88 -0.47
N ALA A 235 15.57 -15.59 -0.72
CA ALA A 235 16.69 -15.07 -1.51
C ALA A 235 17.00 -13.61 -1.16
N THR A 236 18.26 -13.21 -1.33
CA THR A 236 18.73 -11.81 -1.18
C THR A 236 19.39 -11.30 -2.47
N THR A 237 19.58 -9.98 -2.55
CA THR A 237 20.25 -9.26 -3.63
C THR A 237 20.74 -7.91 -3.13
N ASN A 238 21.79 -7.38 -3.74
CA ASN A 238 22.23 -6.00 -3.56
C ASN A 238 21.87 -5.11 -4.77
N ASP A 239 21.19 -5.70 -5.78
CA ASP A 239 21.02 -5.12 -7.11
C ASP A 239 19.65 -4.46 -7.32
N HIS A 240 18.90 -4.22 -6.23
CA HIS A 240 17.65 -3.49 -6.30
C HIS A 240 17.86 -2.13 -6.97
N PHE A 241 17.10 -1.91 -8.04
CA PHE A 241 17.17 -0.73 -8.88
C PHE A 241 15.75 -0.31 -9.26
N PHE A 242 15.35 0.88 -8.84
CA PHE A 242 14.04 1.43 -9.14
C PHE A 242 13.89 1.76 -10.64
N ILE A 243 12.79 1.30 -11.23
CA ILE A 243 12.41 1.55 -12.61
C ILE A 243 11.05 2.22 -12.60
N ASN A 244 11.00 3.45 -13.13
CA ASN A 244 9.79 4.26 -13.12
C ASN A 244 8.71 3.64 -14.02
N PRO A 245 7.48 3.40 -13.52
CA PRO A 245 6.41 2.80 -14.32
C PRO A 245 5.85 3.71 -15.45
N MET A 246 6.20 4.99 -15.45
CA MET A 246 5.79 5.96 -16.46
C MET A 246 6.82 6.16 -17.60
N LYS A 247 7.97 5.48 -17.54
CA LYS A 247 8.99 5.48 -18.59
C LYS A 247 9.09 4.09 -19.22
#